data_AF-A0A6G2W4J4-F1
#
_entry.id   AF-A0A6G2W4J4-F1
#
_cell.length_a   1.000
_cell.length_b   1.000
_cell.length_c   1.000
_cell.angle_alpha   90.00
_cell.angle_beta   90.00
_cell.angle_gamma   90.00
#
_symmetry.space_group_name_H-M   'P 1'
#
loop_
_entity.id
_entity.type
_entity.pdbx_description
1 polymer ?
#
loop_
_entity_poly.entity_id
_entity_poly.type
_entity_poly.pdbx_seq_one_letter_code
_entity_poly.pdbx_strand_id
1 'polypeptide(L)'
;MSPDDRPITPTRIIPAGAPLPARAPEPGEAPPWRTPPPPPPVMTPPTPPVPPAPPPAEVVVHHVHQVLLVQPEEERPPRLWERLWDALVTWRMLVAILAALLPWAGGRSPVGIWAHTVHQARTEAGVLAAYVIAGVAIAATWAVDHHSSPPGQPSRALPRFLLVTALFGSLGVLDWFDALTLLTGVHR
;
A
#
# COMPACT_ATOMS: atom_id res chain seq x y z
N MET A 1 23.59 24.87 39.03
CA MET A 1 23.08 23.57 38.57
C MET A 1 21.89 23.25 39.45
N SER A 2 20.68 23.62 39.01
CA SER A 2 19.46 23.51 39.83
C SER A 2 18.97 22.07 39.88
N PRO A 3 18.38 21.58 41.00
CA PRO A 3 18.24 20.14 41.25
C PRO A 3 16.96 19.48 40.71
N ASP A 4 16.05 20.19 40.04
CA ASP A 4 14.70 19.69 39.77
C ASP A 4 14.33 19.69 38.28
N ASP A 5 15.04 18.88 37.50
CA ASP A 5 14.69 18.56 36.11
C ASP A 5 14.05 17.17 36.02
N ARG A 6 13.09 16.88 36.92
CA ARG A 6 12.29 15.65 36.86
C ARG A 6 11.08 15.89 35.94
N PRO A 7 10.80 14.98 34.99
CA PRO A 7 9.62 15.09 34.16
C PRO A 7 8.36 15.05 35.05
N ILE A 8 7.58 16.13 35.02
CA ILE A 8 6.30 16.22 35.75
C ILE A 8 5.32 15.25 35.07
N THR A 9 5.00 14.15 35.75
CA THR A 9 3.98 13.20 35.28
C THR A 9 2.60 13.71 35.72
N PRO A 10 1.67 13.99 34.80
CA PRO A 10 0.34 14.44 35.16
C PRO A 10 -0.40 13.34 35.91
N THR A 11 -0.78 13.61 37.16
CA THR A 11 -1.40 12.62 38.07
C THR A 11 -2.91 12.51 37.89
N ARG A 12 -3.54 13.47 37.18
CA ARG A 12 -4.99 13.49 36.97
C ARG A 12 -5.35 14.32 35.72
N ILE A 13 -6.20 13.75 34.85
CA ILE A 13 -6.83 14.46 33.72
C ILE A 13 -8.25 14.85 34.15
N ILE A 14 -8.59 16.13 34.06
CA ILE A 14 -9.95 16.62 34.33
C ILE A 14 -10.72 16.64 33.01
N PRO A 15 -11.84 15.89 32.87
CA PRO A 15 -12.61 15.84 31.63
C PRO A 15 -13.29 17.18 31.31
N ALA A 16 -13.49 17.45 30.03
CA ALA A 16 -14.18 18.65 29.55
C ALA A 16 -15.62 18.70 30.10
N GLY A 17 -16.00 19.83 30.70
CA GLY A 17 -17.33 20.03 31.31
C GLY A 17 -17.40 19.77 32.81
N ALA A 18 -16.30 19.35 33.47
CA ALA A 18 -16.27 19.27 34.93
C ALA A 18 -16.45 20.68 35.55
N PRO A 19 -17.30 20.83 36.58
CA PRO A 19 -17.52 22.12 37.22
C PRO A 19 -16.22 22.62 37.86
N LEU A 20 -15.79 23.81 37.46
CA LEU A 20 -14.65 24.47 38.07
C LEU A 20 -15.05 25.03 39.46
N PRO A 21 -14.10 25.13 40.40
CA PRO A 21 -14.34 25.79 41.67
C PRO A 21 -14.86 27.22 41.44
N ALA A 22 -15.92 27.61 42.15
CA ALA A 22 -16.55 28.93 41.99
C ALA A 22 -15.62 30.10 42.36
N ARG A 23 -14.58 29.83 43.16
CA ARG A 23 -13.54 30.80 43.52
C ARG A 23 -12.19 30.11 43.71
N ALA A 24 -11.13 30.89 43.58
CA ALA A 24 -9.80 30.47 44.02
C ALA A 24 -9.75 30.38 45.56
N PRO A 25 -9.01 29.43 46.14
CA PRO A 25 -8.82 29.34 47.58
C PRO A 25 -8.01 30.53 48.10
N GLU A 26 -8.37 31.04 49.27
CA GLU A 26 -7.65 32.14 49.92
C GLU A 26 -6.34 31.65 50.58
N PRO A 27 -5.35 32.53 50.82
CA PRO A 27 -4.09 32.15 51.45
C PRO A 27 -4.33 31.57 52.87
N GLY A 28 -4.09 30.26 53.02
CA GLY A 28 -4.31 29.51 54.27
C GLY A 28 -5.46 28.51 54.22
N GLU A 29 -6.31 28.59 53.19
CA GLU A 29 -7.37 27.61 52.96
C GLU A 29 -6.82 26.39 52.20
N ALA A 30 -7.14 25.19 52.66
CA ALA A 30 -6.72 23.98 51.96
C ALA A 30 -7.47 23.89 50.61
N PRO A 31 -6.76 23.73 49.48
CA PRO A 31 -7.43 23.63 48.18
C PRO A 31 -8.35 22.41 48.15
N PRO A 32 -9.52 22.49 47.49
CA PRO A 32 -10.54 21.43 47.51
C PRO A 32 -10.07 20.12 46.86
N TRP A 33 -8.96 20.14 46.12
CA TRP A 33 -8.31 18.96 45.55
C TRP A 33 -7.25 18.33 46.47
N ARG A 34 -7.03 18.86 47.69
CA ARG A 34 -6.20 18.23 48.72
C ARG A 34 -7.09 17.61 49.79
N THR A 35 -6.98 16.31 49.99
CA THR A 35 -7.58 15.61 51.13
C THR A 35 -6.78 15.96 52.40
N PRO A 36 -7.42 16.35 53.52
CA PRO A 36 -6.70 16.56 54.77
C PRO A 36 -6.06 15.24 55.25
N PRO A 37 -4.91 15.31 55.95
CA PRO A 37 -4.26 14.12 56.47
C PRO A 37 -5.18 13.38 57.45
N PRO A 38 -5.16 12.04 57.48
CA PRO A 38 -5.98 11.28 58.41
C PRO A 38 -5.62 11.63 59.86
N PRO A 39 -6.59 11.58 60.79
CA PRO A 39 -6.34 11.84 62.21
C PRO A 39 -5.32 10.83 62.76
N PRO A 40 -4.55 11.21 63.82
CA PRO A 40 -3.57 10.33 64.42
C PRO A 40 -4.24 9.03 64.93
N PRO A 41 -3.57 7.87 64.78
CA PRO A 41 -4.15 6.60 65.16
C PRO A 41 -4.44 6.55 66.66
N VAL A 42 -5.66 6.14 67.03
CA VAL A 42 -6.00 5.78 68.40
C VAL A 42 -5.19 4.54 68.77
N MET A 43 -4.38 4.62 69.83
CA MET A 43 -3.62 3.47 70.33
C MET A 43 -4.60 2.42 70.84
N THR A 44 -4.73 1.31 70.10
CA THR A 44 -5.42 0.11 70.54
C THR A 44 -4.43 -0.83 71.26
N PRO A 45 -4.88 -1.63 72.24
CA PRO A 45 -4.01 -2.58 72.94
C PRO A 45 -3.36 -3.59 71.98
N PRO A 46 -2.19 -4.14 72.33
CA PRO A 46 -1.40 -4.97 71.42
C PRO A 46 -2.20 -6.17 70.93
N THR A 47 -2.34 -6.25 69.61
CA THR A 47 -3.00 -7.37 68.92
C THR A 47 -2.10 -8.62 69.03
N PRO A 48 -2.66 -9.82 69.29
CA PRO A 48 -1.89 -11.06 69.28
C PRO A 48 -1.18 -11.26 67.92
N PRO A 49 -0.05 -12.00 67.88
CA PRO A 49 0.74 -12.14 66.66
C PRO A 49 -0.09 -12.74 65.53
N VAL A 50 -0.20 -11.99 64.44
CA VAL A 50 -0.89 -12.40 63.21
C VAL A 50 -0.10 -13.56 62.58
N PRO A 51 -0.74 -14.68 62.18
CA PRO A 51 -0.07 -15.74 61.42
C PRO A 51 0.60 -15.17 60.17
N PRO A 52 1.75 -15.72 59.71
CA PRO A 52 2.40 -15.23 58.51
C PRO A 52 1.42 -15.27 57.33
N ALA A 53 1.31 -14.15 56.62
CA ALA A 53 0.44 -14.04 55.45
C ALA A 53 0.83 -15.11 54.42
N PRO A 54 -0.16 -15.79 53.78
CA PRO A 54 0.14 -16.67 52.68
C PRO A 54 0.85 -15.87 51.56
N PRO A 55 1.81 -16.48 50.85
CA PRO A 55 2.52 -15.82 49.77
C PRO A 55 1.51 -15.25 48.74
N PRO A 56 1.79 -14.09 48.13
CA PRO A 56 0.88 -13.46 47.18
C PRO A 56 0.53 -14.47 46.08
N ALA A 57 -0.75 -14.77 45.94
CA ALA A 57 -1.23 -15.65 44.89
C ALA A 57 -0.78 -15.07 43.54
N GLU A 58 -0.12 -15.89 42.73
CA GLU A 58 0.34 -15.51 41.40
C GLU A 58 -0.87 -15.10 40.57
N VAL A 59 -0.92 -13.82 40.16
CA VAL A 59 -1.98 -13.30 39.31
C VAL A 59 -1.77 -13.86 37.90
N VAL A 60 -2.39 -14.99 37.62
CA VAL A 60 -2.35 -15.60 36.28
C VAL A 60 -3.28 -14.81 35.36
N VAL A 61 -2.70 -13.95 34.53
CA VAL A 61 -3.45 -13.19 33.52
C VAL A 61 -3.78 -14.11 32.35
N HIS A 62 -4.98 -14.69 32.36
CA HIS A 62 -5.48 -15.47 31.24
C HIS A 62 -5.84 -14.55 30.06
N HIS A 63 -4.96 -14.48 29.05
CA HIS A 63 -5.27 -13.84 27.76
C HIS A 63 -6.21 -14.74 26.94
N VAL A 64 -7.52 -14.55 27.12
CA VAL A 64 -8.54 -15.23 26.31
C VAL A 64 -8.64 -14.52 24.96
N HIS A 65 -8.00 -15.08 23.93
CA HIS A 65 -8.24 -14.67 22.56
C HIS A 65 -9.52 -15.35 22.09
N GLN A 66 -10.65 -14.64 22.10
CA GLN A 66 -11.82 -15.07 21.35
C GLN A 66 -11.52 -14.90 19.86
N VAL A 67 -11.09 -15.99 19.23
CA VAL A 67 -10.99 -16.06 17.77
C VAL A 67 -12.42 -16.19 17.25
N LEU A 68 -13.03 -15.06 16.91
CA LEU A 68 -14.27 -15.05 16.16
C LEU A 68 -13.92 -15.54 14.74
N LEU A 69 -14.24 -16.80 14.45
CA LEU A 69 -14.18 -17.34 13.09
C LEU A 69 -15.30 -16.69 12.28
N VAL A 70 -15.03 -15.50 11.75
CA VAL A 70 -15.84 -14.91 10.68
C VAL A 70 -15.77 -15.90 9.53
N GLN A 71 -16.90 -16.48 9.13
CA GLN A 71 -16.92 -17.30 7.93
C GLN A 71 -16.43 -16.42 6.78
N PRO A 72 -15.37 -16.83 6.05
CA PRO A 72 -14.93 -16.09 4.89
C PRO A 72 -16.12 -16.01 3.93
N GLU A 73 -16.52 -14.79 3.62
CA GLU A 73 -17.56 -14.55 2.63
C GLU A 73 -17.12 -15.25 1.35
N GLU A 74 -18.03 -16.01 0.75
CA GLU A 74 -17.74 -16.90 -0.37
C GLU A 74 -17.10 -16.07 -1.50
N GLU A 75 -15.78 -16.15 -1.65
CA GLU A 75 -15.02 -15.36 -2.61
C GLU A 75 -15.53 -15.70 -4.00
N ARG A 76 -16.41 -14.84 -4.55
CA ARG A 76 -16.90 -14.98 -5.91
C ARG A 76 -15.66 -15.08 -6.82
N PRO A 77 -15.52 -16.15 -7.61
CA PRO A 77 -14.37 -16.28 -8.50
C PRO A 77 -14.34 -15.05 -9.42
N PRO A 78 -13.23 -14.29 -9.45
CA PRO A 78 -13.18 -13.04 -10.19
C PRO A 78 -13.40 -13.34 -11.67
N ARG A 79 -14.23 -12.52 -12.31
CA ARG A 79 -14.55 -12.64 -13.73
C ARG A 79 -13.27 -12.46 -14.55
N LEU A 80 -13.23 -13.05 -15.75
CA LEU A 80 -12.06 -12.93 -16.64
C LEU A 80 -11.66 -11.46 -16.88
N TRP A 81 -12.64 -10.57 -17.03
CA TRP A 81 -12.41 -9.13 -17.19
C TRP A 81 -11.80 -8.47 -15.93
N GLU A 82 -12.25 -8.85 -14.74
CA GLU A 82 -11.70 -8.32 -13.47
C GLU A 82 -10.25 -8.76 -13.29
N ARG A 83 -9.94 -10.02 -13.60
CA ARG A 83 -8.55 -10.53 -13.61
C ARG A 83 -7.67 -9.76 -14.59
N LEU A 84 -8.21 -9.45 -15.76
CA LEU A 84 -7.52 -8.66 -16.79
C LEU A 84 -7.27 -7.23 -16.32
N TRP A 85 -8.29 -6.60 -15.71
CA TRP A 85 -8.20 -5.24 -15.21
C TRP A 85 -7.22 -5.11 -14.04
N ASP A 86 -7.22 -6.03 -13.08
CA ASP A 86 -6.24 -6.05 -12.00
C ASP A 86 -4.82 -6.31 -12.50
N ALA A 87 -4.68 -7.17 -13.53
CA ALA A 87 -3.40 -7.40 -14.18
C ALA A 87 -2.91 -6.16 -14.93
N LEU A 88 -3.79 -5.39 -15.56
CA LEU A 88 -3.45 -4.21 -16.36
C LEU A 88 -3.26 -2.96 -15.51
N VAL A 89 -4.16 -2.67 -14.57
CA VAL A 89 -4.22 -1.42 -13.81
C VAL A 89 -3.47 -1.57 -12.50
N THR A 90 -2.15 -1.72 -12.62
CA THR A 90 -1.22 -1.64 -11.50
C THR A 90 -0.38 -0.37 -11.60
N TRP A 91 0.08 0.19 -10.49
CA TRP A 91 1.06 1.29 -10.50
C TRP A 91 2.31 0.97 -11.35
N ARG A 92 2.68 -0.31 -11.46
CA ARG A 92 3.77 -0.82 -12.31
C ARG A 92 3.51 -0.61 -13.79
N MET A 93 2.24 -0.70 -14.21
CA MET A 93 1.83 -0.37 -15.58
C MET A 93 2.01 1.13 -15.83
N LEU A 94 1.64 1.99 -14.88
CA LEU A 94 1.87 3.44 -15.01
C LEU A 94 3.37 3.75 -15.14
N VAL A 95 4.21 3.13 -14.32
CA VAL A 95 5.67 3.28 -14.43
C VAL A 95 6.20 2.75 -15.76
N ALA A 96 5.70 1.60 -16.23
CA ALA A 96 6.06 1.03 -17.52
C ALA A 96 5.68 1.96 -18.69
N ILE A 97 4.46 2.54 -18.66
CA ILE A 97 3.98 3.50 -19.66
C ILE A 97 4.82 4.78 -19.63
N LEU A 98 5.06 5.34 -18.45
CA LEU A 98 5.90 6.53 -18.31
C LEU A 98 7.31 6.27 -18.82
N ALA A 99 7.93 5.14 -18.45
CA ALA A 99 9.23 4.75 -18.98
C ALA A 99 9.20 4.53 -20.50
N ALA A 100 8.13 3.98 -21.06
CA ALA A 100 8.01 3.75 -22.50
C ALA A 100 7.87 5.06 -23.31
N LEU A 101 7.20 6.07 -22.74
CA LEU A 101 6.86 7.32 -23.41
C LEU A 101 7.83 8.47 -23.10
N LEU A 102 8.51 8.48 -21.95
CA LEU A 102 9.45 9.55 -21.62
C LEU A 102 10.68 9.51 -22.55
N PRO A 103 11.18 10.68 -22.99
CA PRO A 103 12.30 10.78 -23.92
C PRO A 103 13.67 10.65 -23.24
N TRP A 104 13.89 9.58 -22.46
CA TRP A 104 15.16 9.36 -21.76
C TRP A 104 16.20 8.61 -22.60
N ALA A 105 15.81 7.98 -23.70
CA ALA A 105 16.71 7.26 -24.60
C ALA A 105 17.31 8.21 -25.65
N GLY A 106 18.24 9.08 -25.23
CA GLY A 106 18.91 10.03 -26.11
C GLY A 106 17.96 11.10 -26.68
N GLY A 107 17.00 11.56 -25.88
CA GLY A 107 16.00 12.55 -26.28
C GLY A 107 14.83 11.99 -27.09
N ARG A 108 14.77 10.66 -27.29
CA ARG A 108 13.65 9.96 -27.93
C ARG A 108 13.01 9.00 -26.93
N SER A 109 11.72 8.76 -27.10
CA SER A 109 11.02 7.73 -26.32
C SER A 109 11.34 6.34 -26.87
N PRO A 110 11.49 5.31 -26.02
CA PRO A 110 11.62 3.92 -26.47
C PRO A 110 10.52 3.49 -27.46
N VAL A 111 9.28 3.92 -27.23
CA VAL A 111 8.16 3.71 -28.16
C VAL A 111 8.44 4.33 -29.53
N GLY A 112 8.95 5.57 -29.57
CA GLY A 112 9.28 6.25 -30.81
C GLY A 112 10.43 5.58 -31.57
N ILE A 113 11.44 5.07 -30.85
CA ILE A 113 12.53 4.30 -31.45
C ILE A 113 11.99 3.02 -32.09
N TRP A 114 11.18 2.24 -31.34
CA TRP A 114 10.58 1.02 -31.87
C TRP A 114 9.67 1.32 -33.07
N ALA A 115 8.78 2.31 -32.96
CA ALA A 115 7.91 2.72 -34.06
C ALA A 115 8.69 3.07 -35.32
N HIS A 116 9.78 3.82 -35.19
CA HIS A 116 10.66 4.12 -36.31
C HIS A 116 11.25 2.84 -36.92
N THR A 117 11.76 1.91 -36.10
CA THR A 117 12.35 0.66 -36.62
C THR A 117 11.36 -0.21 -37.38
N VAL A 118 10.12 -0.38 -36.89
CA VAL A 118 9.15 -1.21 -37.62
C VAL A 118 8.58 -0.49 -38.84
N HIS A 119 8.50 0.84 -38.80
CA HIS A 119 8.18 1.63 -39.98
C HIS A 119 9.27 1.50 -41.06
N GLN A 120 10.55 1.55 -40.67
CA GLN A 120 11.66 1.30 -41.60
C GLN A 120 11.60 -0.13 -42.16
N ALA A 121 11.29 -1.13 -41.33
CA ALA A 121 11.07 -2.49 -41.81
C ALA A 121 9.94 -2.57 -42.84
N ARG A 122 8.87 -1.78 -42.68
CA ARG A 122 7.76 -1.69 -43.66
C ARG A 122 8.25 -1.12 -45.00
N THR A 123 9.08 -0.09 -44.96
CA THR A 123 9.59 0.56 -46.17
C THR A 123 10.68 -0.24 -46.88
N GLU A 124 11.52 -0.95 -46.14
CA GLU A 124 12.69 -1.66 -46.70
C GLU A 124 12.44 -3.15 -46.97
N ALA A 125 11.77 -3.85 -46.05
CA ALA A 125 11.52 -5.29 -46.13
C ALA A 125 10.08 -5.63 -46.58
N GLY A 126 9.22 -4.62 -46.68
CA GLY A 126 7.83 -4.74 -47.11
C GLY A 126 6.83 -4.93 -45.98
N VAL A 127 5.56 -4.77 -46.34
CA VAL A 127 4.42 -4.71 -45.40
C VAL A 127 4.31 -5.98 -44.56
N LEU A 128 4.37 -7.16 -45.18
CA LEU A 128 4.24 -8.43 -44.47
C LEU A 128 5.37 -8.64 -43.45
N ALA A 129 6.61 -8.32 -43.81
CA ALA A 129 7.76 -8.47 -42.92
C ALA A 129 7.60 -7.59 -41.67
N ALA A 130 7.15 -6.34 -41.85
CA ALA A 130 6.90 -5.43 -40.73
C ALA A 130 5.82 -5.96 -39.77
N TYR A 131 4.73 -6.51 -40.30
CA TYR A 131 3.68 -7.13 -39.48
C TYR A 131 4.17 -8.38 -38.73
N VAL A 132 4.99 -9.22 -39.38
CA VAL A 132 5.60 -10.39 -38.71
C VAL A 132 6.53 -9.94 -37.59
N ILE A 133 7.39 -8.94 -37.82
CA ILE A 133 8.30 -8.40 -36.81
C ILE A 133 7.51 -7.84 -35.61
N ALA A 134 6.50 -7.00 -35.87
CA ALA A 134 5.63 -6.46 -34.83
C ALA A 134 4.91 -7.56 -34.04
N GLY A 135 4.29 -8.51 -34.75
CA GLY A 135 3.55 -9.61 -34.15
C GLY A 135 4.43 -10.51 -33.28
N VAL A 136 5.62 -10.88 -33.77
CA VAL A 136 6.59 -11.69 -33.02
C VAL A 136 7.09 -10.94 -31.78
N ALA A 137 7.38 -9.64 -31.89
CA ALA A 137 7.82 -8.84 -30.74
C ALA A 137 6.73 -8.75 -29.65
N ILE A 138 5.47 -8.53 -30.03
CA ILE A 138 4.33 -8.52 -29.11
C ILE A 138 4.14 -9.91 -28.48
N ALA A 139 4.15 -10.97 -29.27
CA ALA A 139 3.97 -12.33 -28.76
C ALA A 139 5.08 -12.74 -27.79
N ALA A 140 6.34 -12.41 -28.11
CA ALA A 140 7.49 -12.69 -27.26
C ALA A 140 7.41 -11.93 -25.94
N THR A 141 7.15 -10.62 -25.99
CA THR A 141 7.05 -9.80 -24.76
C THR A 141 5.85 -10.20 -23.89
N TRP A 142 4.73 -10.55 -24.50
CA TRP A 142 3.56 -11.09 -23.81
C TRP A 142 3.86 -12.44 -23.14
N ALA A 143 4.50 -13.37 -23.86
CA ALA A 143 4.91 -14.65 -23.31
C ALA A 143 5.84 -14.46 -22.10
N VAL A 144 6.82 -13.55 -22.19
CA VAL A 144 7.72 -13.26 -21.07
C VAL A 144 6.96 -12.66 -19.88
N ASP A 145 6.05 -11.72 -20.10
CA ASP A 145 5.24 -11.13 -19.01
C ASP A 145 4.39 -12.19 -18.28
N HIS A 146 3.81 -13.11 -19.06
CA HIS A 146 2.93 -14.15 -18.54
C HIS A 146 3.68 -15.30 -17.86
N HIS A 147 4.89 -15.66 -18.31
CA HIS A 147 5.71 -16.72 -17.70
C HIS A 147 6.55 -16.22 -16.52
N SER A 148 6.90 -14.93 -16.49
CA SER A 148 7.73 -14.35 -15.42
C SER A 148 6.97 -14.09 -14.12
N SER A 149 5.67 -14.41 -14.07
CA SER A 149 4.76 -14.12 -12.95
C SER A 149 4.26 -15.44 -12.34
N PRO A 150 4.99 -16.02 -11.36
CA PRO A 150 4.49 -17.15 -10.57
C PRO A 150 3.18 -16.77 -9.84
N PRO A 151 2.26 -17.70 -9.62
CA PRO A 151 1.08 -17.45 -8.80
C PRO A 151 1.53 -16.95 -7.41
N GLY A 152 1.10 -15.73 -7.06
CA GLY A 152 1.44 -15.07 -5.79
C GLY A 152 2.62 -14.09 -5.81
N GLN A 153 3.33 -13.92 -6.94
CA GLN A 153 4.38 -12.89 -7.08
C GLN A 153 3.96 -11.75 -8.02
N PRO A 154 4.26 -10.48 -7.65
CA PRO A 154 3.98 -9.34 -8.52
C PRO A 154 4.83 -9.42 -9.80
N SER A 155 4.19 -9.28 -10.97
CA SER A 155 4.86 -9.33 -12.28
C SER A 155 6.00 -8.31 -12.35
N ARG A 156 7.08 -8.58 -13.07
CA ARG A 156 8.25 -7.68 -13.16
C ARG A 156 7.92 -6.42 -13.99
N ALA A 157 8.45 -5.25 -13.62
CA ALA A 157 8.19 -4.00 -14.34
C ALA A 157 8.84 -3.97 -15.74
N LEU A 158 9.96 -4.68 -15.91
CA LEU A 158 10.69 -4.79 -17.16
C LEU A 158 9.89 -5.48 -18.29
N PRO A 159 9.33 -6.68 -18.13
CA PRO A 159 8.53 -7.30 -19.18
C PRO A 159 7.28 -6.49 -19.53
N ARG A 160 6.63 -5.84 -18.56
CA ARG A 160 5.54 -4.88 -18.83
C ARG A 160 6.00 -3.68 -19.65
N PHE A 161 7.15 -3.10 -19.34
CA PHE A 161 7.74 -2.02 -20.13
C PHE A 161 8.02 -2.45 -21.57
N LEU A 162 8.58 -3.65 -21.76
CA LEU A 162 8.84 -4.20 -23.09
C LEU A 162 7.54 -4.45 -23.86
N LEU A 163 6.53 -5.01 -23.20
CA LEU A 163 5.20 -5.25 -23.77
C LEU A 163 4.53 -3.94 -24.20
N VAL A 164 4.53 -2.93 -23.32
CA VAL A 164 3.99 -1.59 -23.63
C VAL A 164 4.74 -0.97 -24.80
N THR A 165 6.08 -1.01 -24.79
CA THR A 165 6.91 -0.48 -25.86
C THR A 165 6.60 -1.17 -27.19
N ALA A 166 6.51 -2.51 -27.18
CA ALA A 166 6.19 -3.31 -28.34
C ALA A 166 4.77 -3.01 -28.87
N LEU A 167 3.76 -2.93 -28.00
CA LEU A 167 2.38 -2.64 -28.37
C LEU A 167 2.25 -1.24 -29.00
N PHE A 168 2.66 -0.20 -28.27
CA PHE A 168 2.50 1.18 -28.74
C PHE A 168 3.40 1.50 -29.93
N GLY A 169 4.64 1.01 -29.95
CA GLY A 169 5.51 1.27 -31.10
C GLY A 169 5.13 0.46 -32.34
N SER A 170 4.48 -0.70 -32.21
CA SER A 170 3.95 -1.44 -33.38
C SER A 170 2.84 -0.70 -34.12
N LEU A 171 2.23 0.33 -33.52
CA LEU A 171 1.32 1.23 -34.23
C LEU A 171 2.02 1.95 -35.40
N GLY A 172 3.36 2.07 -35.38
CA GLY A 172 4.12 2.62 -36.50
C GLY A 172 4.08 1.78 -37.79
N VAL A 173 3.63 0.52 -37.71
CA VAL A 173 3.39 -0.34 -38.89
C VAL A 173 2.06 -0.03 -39.54
N LEU A 174 1.06 0.40 -38.76
CA LEU A 174 -0.31 0.52 -39.24
C LEU A 174 -0.44 1.67 -40.23
N ASP A 175 -0.97 1.36 -41.40
CA ASP A 175 -1.42 2.32 -42.38
C ASP A 175 -2.93 2.16 -42.57
N TRP A 176 -3.64 3.29 -42.60
CA TRP A 176 -5.08 3.29 -42.88
C TRP A 176 -5.38 2.65 -44.24
N PHE A 177 -4.46 2.77 -45.19
CA PHE A 177 -4.62 2.15 -46.49
C PHE A 177 -4.58 0.62 -46.43
N ASP A 178 -3.83 0.00 -45.52
CA ASP A 178 -3.79 -1.47 -45.38
C ASP A 178 -5.17 -2.00 -44.96
N ALA A 179 -5.86 -1.28 -44.07
CA ALA A 179 -7.24 -1.62 -43.70
C ALA A 179 -8.23 -1.44 -44.86
N LEU A 180 -8.08 -0.37 -45.65
CA LEU A 180 -8.89 -0.16 -46.85
C LEU A 180 -8.64 -1.25 -47.90
N THR A 181 -7.38 -1.60 -48.18
CA THR A 181 -7.02 -2.68 -49.10
C THR A 181 -7.56 -4.02 -48.60
N LEU A 182 -7.50 -4.30 -47.30
CA LEU A 182 -8.05 -5.53 -46.74
C LEU A 182 -9.58 -5.60 -46.85
N LEU A 183 -10.27 -4.47 -46.70
CA LEU A 183 -11.73 -4.39 -46.81
C LEU A 183 -12.23 -4.36 -48.27
N THR A 184 -11.49 -3.70 -49.15
CA THR A 184 -11.95 -3.37 -50.52
C THR A 184 -11.20 -4.10 -51.63
N GLY A 185 -10.04 -4.70 -51.35
CA GLY A 185 -9.13 -5.29 -52.34
C GLY A 185 -8.38 -4.27 -53.22
N VAL A 186 -8.56 -2.96 -52.98
CA VAL A 186 -7.93 -1.92 -53.80
C VAL A 186 -6.49 -1.70 -53.35
N HIS A 187 -5.55 -1.94 -54.28
CA HIS A 187 -4.12 -1.65 -54.11
C HIS A 187 -3.77 -0.25 -54.66
N ARG A 188 -2.73 0.37 -54.11
CA ARG A 188 -2.21 1.69 -54.51
C ARG A 188 -1.26 1.59 -55.69
#